data_AF-A0AAU9WZ80-F1
#
_entry.id   AF-A0AAU9WZ80-F1
#
_cell.length_a   1.000
_cell.length_b   1.000
_cell.length_c   1.000
_cell.angle_alpha   90.00
_cell.angle_beta   90.00
_cell.angle_gamma   90.00
#
_symmetry.space_group_name_H-M   'P 1'
#
loop_
_entity.id
_entity.type
_entity.pdbx_description
1 polymer ?
#
loop_
_entity_poly.entity_id
_entity_poly.type
_entity_poly.pdbx_seq_one_letter_code
_entity_poly.pdbx_strand_id
1 'polypeptide(L)'
;MSTRQAARSRNLKGKEALLEWCKQQTYGYKGVSVRNLNSSWRDGLAFCALLHRFDPELIKFDDLSKEDALKNNELAFKVAEEKLKVPALLEASDLVSMEEIDEMSVMTYLSMLYKRIKKNSSPAPRSPAVNSTTGISNKENPFDVLKDENNFTERFEKRKHRLSSGEKDNFSNRSVPKETTLRELHQENHV
;
A
#
# COMPACT_ATOMS: atom_id res chain seq x y z
N MET A 1 4.25 -2.96 -41.32
CA MET A 1 4.33 -4.01 -40.28
C MET A 1 5.00 -3.41 -39.05
N SER A 2 4.33 -3.38 -37.91
CA SER A 2 5.01 -3.20 -36.61
C SER A 2 4.23 -3.96 -35.55
N THR A 3 4.96 -4.82 -34.88
CA THR A 3 4.53 -5.97 -34.08
C THR A 3 3.67 -5.55 -32.90
N ARG A 4 2.42 -6.04 -32.85
CA ARG A 4 1.68 -6.23 -31.60
C ARG A 4 2.51 -7.17 -30.74
N GLN A 5 3.18 -6.64 -29.73
CA GLN A 5 3.90 -7.46 -28.77
C GLN A 5 2.87 -8.21 -27.94
N ALA A 6 2.73 -9.51 -28.22
CA ALA A 6 1.97 -10.43 -27.41
C ALA A 6 2.49 -10.36 -25.97
N ALA A 7 1.61 -10.01 -25.04
CA ALA A 7 1.89 -10.09 -23.62
C ALA A 7 2.29 -11.55 -23.31
N ARG A 8 3.58 -11.79 -23.07
CA ARG A 8 4.06 -13.04 -22.49
C ARG A 8 3.23 -13.28 -21.23
N SER A 9 2.53 -14.41 -21.16
CA SER A 9 1.87 -14.90 -19.93
C SER A 9 2.94 -15.15 -18.87
N ARG A 10 3.41 -14.09 -18.19
CA ARG A 10 4.29 -14.18 -17.04
C ARG A 10 3.46 -14.73 -15.89
N ASN A 11 3.81 -15.90 -15.37
CA ASN A 11 3.19 -16.48 -14.17
C ASN A 11 3.75 -15.73 -12.95
N LEU A 12 3.32 -14.48 -12.76
CA LEU A 12 3.74 -13.65 -11.63
C LEU A 12 3.04 -14.15 -10.36
N LYS A 13 3.76 -14.21 -9.24
CA LYS A 13 3.20 -14.58 -7.93
C LYS A 13 3.63 -13.59 -6.86
N GLY A 14 2.82 -13.43 -5.83
CA GLY A 14 3.21 -12.66 -4.65
C GLY A 14 3.50 -11.19 -4.92
N LYS A 15 4.62 -10.69 -4.39
CA LYS A 15 5.04 -9.28 -4.50
C LYS A 15 5.05 -8.77 -5.94
N GLU A 16 5.60 -9.53 -6.87
CA GLU A 16 5.72 -9.11 -8.28
C GLU A 16 4.36 -8.96 -8.95
N ALA A 17 3.44 -9.88 -8.63
CA ALA A 17 2.09 -9.83 -9.16
C ALA A 17 1.31 -8.63 -8.57
N LEU A 18 1.50 -8.30 -7.28
CA LEU A 18 0.88 -7.14 -6.66
C LEU A 18 1.41 -5.83 -7.27
N LEU A 19 2.72 -5.75 -7.47
CA LEU A 19 3.36 -4.61 -8.13
C LEU A 19 2.84 -4.44 -9.57
N GLU A 20 2.71 -5.53 -10.32
CA GLU A 20 2.14 -5.50 -11.67
C GLU A 20 0.68 -5.05 -11.65
N TRP A 21 -0.13 -5.53 -10.70
CA TRP A 21 -1.51 -5.05 -10.54
C TRP A 21 -1.54 -3.54 -10.26
N CYS A 22 -0.71 -3.03 -9.35
CA CYS A 22 -0.63 -1.61 -9.05
C CYS A 22 -0.26 -0.79 -10.30
N LYS A 23 0.72 -1.26 -11.09
CA LYS A 23 1.10 -0.63 -12.37
C LYS A 23 -0.06 -0.58 -13.36
N GLN A 24 -0.82 -1.67 -13.48
CA GLN A 24 -1.96 -1.74 -14.39
C GLN A 24 -3.07 -0.76 -13.96
N GLN A 25 -3.38 -0.69 -12.67
CA GLN A 25 -4.45 0.20 -12.17
C GLN A 25 -4.08 1.69 -12.31
N THR A 26 -2.80 2.01 -12.12
CA THR A 26 -2.27 3.39 -12.18
C THR A 26 -1.78 3.81 -13.57
N TYR A 27 -1.85 2.93 -14.57
CA TYR A 27 -1.46 3.28 -15.94
C TYR A 27 -2.31 4.43 -16.49
N GLY A 28 -1.63 5.41 -17.09
CA GLY A 28 -2.25 6.60 -17.68
C GLY A 28 -2.52 7.77 -16.72
N TYR A 29 -2.26 7.62 -15.41
CA TYR A 29 -2.38 8.73 -14.46
C TYR A 29 -1.17 9.67 -14.53
N LYS A 30 -1.44 10.97 -14.67
CA LYS A 30 -0.42 12.01 -14.72
C LYS A 30 0.38 12.03 -13.41
N GLY A 31 1.71 12.09 -13.53
CA GLY A 31 2.60 12.17 -12.37
C GLY A 31 2.77 10.87 -11.59
N VAL A 32 2.13 9.76 -12.00
CA VAL A 32 2.22 8.47 -11.30
C VAL A 32 3.14 7.50 -12.07
N SER A 33 4.15 6.98 -11.39
CA SER A 33 5.03 5.92 -11.91
C SER A 33 5.37 4.91 -10.82
N VAL A 34 4.61 3.82 -10.76
CA VAL A 34 4.84 2.77 -9.76
C VAL A 34 5.97 1.85 -10.21
N ARG A 35 7.12 1.93 -9.54
CA ARG A 35 8.32 1.11 -9.85
C ARG A 35 8.65 0.08 -8.76
N ASN A 36 8.26 0.37 -7.53
CA ASN A 36 8.50 -0.43 -6.34
C ASN A 36 7.32 -0.33 -5.36
N LEU A 37 7.35 -1.09 -4.27
CA LEU A 37 6.36 -1.05 -3.20
C LEU A 37 6.89 -0.26 -1.98
N ASN A 38 7.70 0.78 -2.20
CA ASN A 38 8.18 1.68 -1.15
C ASN A 38 8.08 3.16 -1.59
N SER A 39 9.18 3.77 -2.00
CA SER A 39 9.33 5.15 -2.45
C SER A 39 8.35 5.61 -3.53
N SER A 40 7.87 4.73 -4.43
CA SER A 40 6.88 5.09 -5.47
C SER A 40 5.53 5.52 -4.91
N TRP A 41 5.30 5.33 -3.61
CA TRP A 41 4.04 5.62 -2.92
C TRP A 41 4.14 6.86 -2.01
N ARG A 42 5.34 7.44 -1.87
CA ARG A 42 5.65 8.52 -0.93
C ARG A 42 4.79 9.77 -1.15
N ASP A 43 4.59 10.15 -2.41
CA ASP A 43 3.84 11.36 -2.78
C ASP A 43 2.31 11.22 -2.68
N GLY A 44 1.82 10.02 -2.33
CA GLY A 44 0.40 9.70 -2.19
C GLY A 44 -0.37 9.60 -3.51
N LEU A 45 0.19 10.02 -4.65
CA LEU A 45 -0.54 10.04 -5.93
C LEU A 45 -0.88 8.61 -6.39
N ALA A 46 0.01 7.65 -6.16
CA ALA A 46 -0.26 6.25 -6.49
C ALA A 46 -1.45 5.68 -5.70
N PHE A 47 -1.60 6.02 -4.41
CA PHE A 47 -2.77 5.61 -3.62
C PHE A 47 -4.05 6.29 -4.11
N CYS A 48 -4.00 7.60 -4.37
CA CYS A 48 -5.12 8.34 -4.94
C CYS A 48 -5.57 7.77 -6.29
N ALA A 49 -4.63 7.41 -7.16
CA ALA A 49 -4.92 6.82 -8.47
C ALA A 49 -5.62 5.45 -8.37
N LEU A 50 -5.23 4.60 -7.40
CA LEU A 50 -5.93 3.33 -7.17
C LEU A 50 -7.40 3.54 -6.79
N LEU A 51 -7.67 4.49 -5.89
CA LEU A 51 -9.02 4.77 -5.42
C LEU A 51 -9.87 5.44 -6.51
N HIS A 52 -9.31 6.40 -7.25
CA HIS A 52 -9.98 7.01 -8.41
C HIS A 52 -10.26 5.98 -9.52
N ARG A 53 -9.37 5.00 -9.73
CA ARG A 53 -9.61 3.91 -10.69
C ARG A 53 -10.77 3.02 -10.27
N PHE A 54 -10.91 2.78 -8.97
CA PHE A 54 -12.02 2.00 -8.41
C PHE A 54 -13.36 2.74 -8.55
N ASP A 55 -13.36 4.03 -8.21
CA ASP A 55 -14.52 4.90 -8.33
C ASP A 55 -14.05 6.36 -8.52
N PRO A 56 -14.25 6.94 -9.72
CA PRO A 56 -13.80 8.30 -10.03
C PRO A 56 -14.42 9.39 -9.15
N GLU A 57 -15.57 9.13 -8.52
CA GLU A 57 -16.24 10.12 -7.67
C GLU A 57 -15.58 10.29 -6.30
N LEU A 58 -14.69 9.36 -5.91
CA LEU A 58 -14.07 9.38 -4.58
C LEU A 58 -12.97 10.41 -4.43
N ILE A 59 -12.23 10.71 -5.50
CA ILE A 59 -11.05 11.57 -5.46
C ILE A 59 -11.01 12.41 -6.73
N LYS A 60 -10.95 13.74 -6.59
CA LYS A 60 -10.70 14.63 -7.73
C LYS A 60 -9.21 14.59 -8.09
N PHE A 61 -8.80 13.60 -8.88
CA PHE A 61 -7.38 13.32 -9.12
C PHE A 61 -6.67 14.47 -9.85
N ASP A 62 -7.35 15.14 -10.78
CA ASP A 62 -6.75 16.22 -11.59
C ASP A 62 -6.35 17.45 -10.76
N ASP A 63 -6.90 17.60 -9.55
CA ASP A 63 -6.58 18.68 -8.62
C ASP A 63 -5.35 18.37 -7.73
N LEU A 64 -4.79 17.16 -7.82
CA LEU A 64 -3.70 16.71 -6.96
C LEU A 64 -2.31 17.07 -7.53
N SER A 65 -1.38 17.40 -6.64
CA SER A 65 0.02 17.68 -6.96
C SER A 65 0.95 16.78 -6.15
N LYS A 66 2.07 16.37 -6.75
CA LYS A 66 3.14 15.61 -6.07
C LYS A 66 3.75 16.36 -4.88
N GLU A 67 3.64 17.69 -4.87
CA GLU A 67 4.19 18.57 -3.84
C GLU A 67 3.36 18.50 -2.55
N ASP A 68 2.09 18.11 -2.65
CA ASP A 68 1.16 17.96 -1.54
C ASP A 68 1.17 16.54 -0.94
N ALA A 69 2.35 15.94 -0.82
CA ALA A 69 2.52 14.53 -0.47
C ALA A 69 1.75 14.11 0.80
N LEU A 70 1.85 14.91 1.87
CA LEU A 70 1.15 14.63 3.13
C LEU A 70 -0.37 14.61 2.93
N LYS A 71 -0.91 15.66 2.30
CA LYS A 71 -2.34 15.82 2.02
C LYS A 71 -2.88 14.72 1.11
N ASN A 72 -2.11 14.31 0.10
CA ASN A 72 -2.52 13.23 -0.80
C ASN A 72 -2.65 11.90 -0.05
N ASN A 73 -1.66 11.56 0.79
CA ASN A 73 -1.69 10.34 1.60
C ASN A 73 -2.86 10.36 2.60
N GLU A 74 -3.05 11.46 3.32
CA GLU A 74 -4.17 11.62 4.26
C GLU A 74 -5.53 11.47 3.57
N LEU A 75 -5.70 12.11 2.41
CA LEU A 75 -6.90 11.99 1.59
C LEU A 75 -7.15 10.54 1.19
N ALA A 76 -6.13 9.86 0.65
CA ALA A 76 -6.26 8.48 0.22
C ALA A 76 -6.65 7.55 1.38
N PHE A 77 -6.00 7.68 2.54
CA PHE A 77 -6.27 6.81 3.69
C PHE A 77 -7.65 7.06 4.28
N LYS A 78 -8.06 8.33 4.39
CA LYS A 78 -9.41 8.70 4.84
C LYS A 78 -10.48 8.11 3.92
N VAL A 79 -10.33 8.30 2.60
CA VAL A 79 -11.29 7.77 1.61
C VAL A 79 -11.34 6.24 1.66
N ALA A 80 -10.19 5.58 1.75
CA ALA A 80 -10.11 4.12 1.86
C ALA A 80 -10.82 3.59 3.12
N GLU A 81 -10.65 4.26 4.25
CA GLU A 81 -11.31 3.89 5.50
C GLU A 81 -12.82 4.12 5.43
N GLU A 82 -13.26 5.29 4.97
CA GLU A 82 -14.68 5.65 4.92
C GLU A 82 -15.46 4.79 3.93
N LYS A 83 -14.90 4.57 2.72
CA LYS A 83 -15.62 4.00 1.57
C LYS A 83 -15.36 2.52 1.37
N LEU A 84 -14.11 2.08 1.57
CA LEU A 84 -13.72 0.68 1.38
C LEU A 84 -13.63 -0.09 2.71
N LYS A 85 -13.72 0.59 3.86
CA LYS A 85 -13.50 0.01 5.19
C LYS A 85 -12.13 -0.67 5.29
N VAL A 86 -11.14 -0.05 4.65
CA VAL A 86 -9.73 -0.43 4.78
C VAL A 86 -9.10 0.51 5.80
N PRO A 87 -8.72 0.01 6.99
CA PRO A 87 -8.15 0.86 8.03
C PRO A 87 -6.85 1.55 7.60
N ALA A 88 -6.61 2.77 8.07
CA ALA A 88 -5.36 3.49 7.82
C ALA A 88 -4.21 2.88 8.63
N LEU A 89 -3.37 2.08 7.96
CA LEU A 89 -2.28 1.32 8.60
C LEU A 89 -0.92 1.98 8.45
N LEU A 90 -0.85 2.87 7.47
CA LEU A 90 0.29 3.73 7.21
C LEU A 90 -0.07 5.12 7.75
N GLU A 91 0.92 5.79 8.33
CA GLU A 91 0.79 7.19 8.68
C GLU A 91 1.36 8.06 7.58
N ALA A 92 0.57 9.07 7.17
CA ALA A 92 0.95 9.97 6.09
C ALA A 92 2.24 10.74 6.43
N SER A 93 2.40 11.14 7.70
CA SER A 93 3.63 11.77 8.20
C SER A 93 4.84 10.87 8.00
N ASP A 94 4.75 9.60 8.40
CA ASP A 94 5.86 8.65 8.30
C ASP A 94 6.28 8.41 6.85
N LEU A 95 5.31 8.31 5.94
CA LEU A 95 5.62 8.16 4.52
C LEU A 95 6.39 9.35 3.96
N VAL A 96 6.12 10.57 4.43
CA VAL A 96 6.76 11.79 3.93
C VAL A 96 8.10 12.03 4.60
N SER A 97 8.20 11.83 5.92
CA SER A 97 9.38 12.24 6.70
C SER A 97 10.48 11.18 6.80
N MET A 98 10.13 9.89 6.74
CA MET A 98 11.15 8.84 6.92
C MET A 98 12.01 8.70 5.68
N GLU A 99 13.32 8.53 5.83
CA GLU A 99 14.25 8.35 4.71
C GLU A 99 13.90 7.11 3.88
N GLU A 100 13.64 6.00 4.58
CA GLU A 100 13.22 4.74 3.97
C GLU A 100 11.82 4.34 4.43
N ILE A 101 10.96 3.99 3.46
CA ILE A 101 9.63 3.47 3.71
C ILE A 101 9.70 1.95 3.78
N ASP A 102 9.14 1.36 4.84
CA ASP A 102 9.04 -0.09 4.97
C ASP A 102 8.15 -0.69 3.87
N GLU A 103 8.79 -1.43 2.96
CA GLU A 103 8.14 -2.09 1.84
C GLU A 103 7.08 -3.11 2.29
N MET A 104 7.31 -3.79 3.41
CA MET A 104 6.37 -4.80 3.91
C MET A 104 5.05 -4.14 4.36
N SER A 105 5.15 -2.99 5.03
CA SER A 105 3.98 -2.21 5.45
C SER A 105 3.16 -1.72 4.26
N VAL A 106 3.80 -1.17 3.23
CA VAL A 106 3.12 -0.73 1.99
C VAL A 106 2.50 -1.91 1.24
N MET A 107 3.24 -3.01 1.08
CA MET A 107 2.75 -4.24 0.44
C MET A 107 1.50 -4.78 1.13
N THR A 108 1.48 -4.75 2.47
CA THR A 108 0.34 -5.21 3.25
C THR A 108 -0.86 -4.32 3.06
N TYR A 109 -0.67 -3.00 3.14
CA TYR A 109 -1.75 -2.04 2.92
C TYR A 109 -2.38 -2.17 1.51
N LEU A 110 -1.53 -2.29 0.49
CA LEU A 110 -1.97 -2.50 -0.90
C LEU A 110 -2.71 -3.83 -1.10
N SER A 111 -2.29 -4.88 -0.41
CA SER A 111 -2.97 -6.19 -0.46
C SER A 111 -4.41 -6.09 0.07
N MET A 112 -4.64 -5.26 1.09
CA MET A 112 -5.99 -5.02 1.61
C MET A 112 -6.85 -4.20 0.66
N LEU A 113 -6.29 -3.13 0.08
CA LEU A 113 -6.95 -2.35 -0.95
C LEU A 113 -7.36 -3.23 -2.12
N TYR A 114 -6.46 -4.08 -2.62
CA TYR A 114 -6.77 -5.04 -3.67
C TYR A 114 -7.93 -5.96 -3.30
N LYS A 115 -7.90 -6.58 -2.11
CA LYS A 115 -8.97 -7.49 -1.65
C LYS A 115 -10.33 -6.78 -1.66
N ARG A 116 -10.38 -5.54 -1.18
CA ARG A 116 -11.60 -4.72 -1.13
C ARG A 116 -12.08 -4.29 -2.52
N ILE A 117 -11.18 -3.76 -3.35
CA ILE A 117 -11.48 -3.33 -4.72
C ILE A 117 -11.99 -4.53 -5.53
N LYS A 118 -11.31 -5.68 -5.46
CA LYS A 118 -11.72 -6.88 -6.19
C LYS A 118 -13.06 -7.45 -5.72
N LYS A 119 -13.29 -7.47 -4.40
CA LYS A 119 -14.58 -7.91 -3.83
C LYS A 119 -15.73 -7.03 -4.34
N ASN A 120 -15.53 -5.72 -4.40
CA ASN A 120 -16.56 -4.75 -4.80
C ASN A 120 -16.70 -4.62 -6.32
N SER A 121 -15.68 -5.00 -7.10
CA SER A 121 -15.72 -5.01 -8.57
C SER A 121 -16.36 -6.28 -9.15
N SER A 122 -16.63 -7.29 -8.31
CA SER A 122 -17.39 -8.47 -8.74
C SER A 122 -18.87 -8.07 -8.81
N PRO A 123 -19.53 -8.14 -9.98
CA PRO A 123 -20.95 -7.85 -10.08
C PRO A 123 -21.71 -8.80 -9.17
N ALA A 124 -22.49 -8.27 -8.24
CA ALA A 124 -23.43 -9.05 -7.46
C ALA A 124 -24.38 -9.81 -8.42
N PRO A 125 -24.69 -11.09 -8.17
CA PRO A 125 -25.72 -11.78 -8.92
C PRO A 125 -27.06 -11.12 -8.61
N ARG A 126 -27.58 -10.33 -9.54
CA ARG A 126 -28.94 -9.78 -9.47
C ARG A 126 -29.95 -10.89 -9.81
N SER A 127 -30.41 -11.61 -8.80
CA SER A 127 -31.71 -12.32 -8.79
C SER A 127 -32.19 -12.54 -7.34
N PRO A 128 -33.49 -12.35 -7.03
CA PRO A 128 -34.04 -12.66 -5.72
C PRO A 128 -34.40 -14.15 -5.61
N ALA A 129 -34.22 -14.71 -4.42
CA ALA A 129 -34.76 -15.97 -3.90
C ALA A 129 -34.34 -17.29 -4.58
N VAL A 130 -33.44 -18.04 -3.91
CA VAL A 130 -33.70 -19.42 -3.48
C VAL A 130 -32.64 -19.85 -2.45
N ASN A 131 -33.10 -20.43 -1.35
CA ASN A 131 -32.27 -20.94 -0.26
C ASN A 131 -31.40 -22.10 -0.76
N SER A 132 -30.08 -21.99 -0.66
CA SER A 132 -29.16 -23.14 -0.72
C SER A 132 -27.81 -22.76 -0.12
N THR A 133 -27.55 -23.30 1.06
CA THR A 133 -26.23 -23.49 1.65
C THR A 133 -25.24 -24.04 0.62
N THR A 134 -23.98 -23.63 0.74
CA THR A 134 -22.74 -24.19 0.14
C THR A 134 -22.07 -23.36 -0.97
N GLY A 135 -20.78 -23.04 -0.75
CA GLY A 135 -19.81 -22.81 -1.82
C GLY A 135 -19.35 -21.37 -2.07
N ILE A 136 -18.85 -20.66 -1.06
CA ILE A 136 -17.93 -19.52 -1.33
C ILE A 136 -16.68 -20.12 -1.95
N SER A 137 -16.57 -20.10 -3.28
CA SER A 137 -15.33 -20.41 -3.99
C SER A 137 -14.29 -19.34 -3.66
N ASN A 138 -13.51 -19.61 -2.62
CA ASN A 138 -12.25 -18.93 -2.33
C ASN A 138 -11.29 -19.15 -3.51
N LYS A 139 -11.40 -18.32 -4.55
CA LYS A 139 -10.31 -18.16 -5.51
C LYS A 139 -9.18 -17.48 -4.73
N GLU A 140 -8.17 -18.26 -4.37
CA GLU A 140 -6.98 -17.85 -3.64
C GLU A 140 -6.48 -16.48 -4.12
N ASN A 141 -6.16 -15.59 -3.18
CA ASN A 141 -5.55 -14.31 -3.52
C ASN A 141 -4.20 -14.62 -4.21
N PRO A 142 -3.95 -14.22 -5.47
CA PRO A 142 -2.67 -14.51 -6.14
C PRO A 142 -1.46 -13.84 -5.45
N PHE A 143 -1.73 -12.95 -4.48
CA PHE A 143 -0.75 -12.28 -3.64
C PHE A 143 -0.60 -12.92 -2.24
N ASP A 144 -0.98 -14.18 -2.06
CA ASP A 144 -0.88 -14.94 -0.78
C ASP A 144 0.57 -15.23 -0.34
N VAL A 145 1.38 -14.17 -0.30
CA VAL A 145 2.66 -14.09 0.42
C VAL A 145 2.42 -13.74 1.90
N LEU A 146 1.21 -13.29 2.24
CA LEU A 146 0.78 -12.91 3.59
C LEU A 146 -0.14 -13.99 4.18
N LYS A 147 0.38 -15.20 4.41
CA LYS A 147 -0.39 -16.32 5.02
C LYS A 147 -0.79 -16.08 6.48
N ASP A 148 -0.23 -15.06 7.13
CA ASP A 148 -0.53 -14.70 8.51
C ASP A 148 -1.48 -13.49 8.59
N GLU A 149 -2.73 -13.65 8.14
CA GLU A 149 -3.77 -12.61 8.32
C GLU A 149 -4.07 -12.28 9.79
N ASN A 150 -3.69 -13.15 10.73
CA ASN A 150 -4.01 -13.02 12.15
C ASN A 150 -3.10 -12.03 12.91
N ASN A 151 -1.89 -11.74 12.45
CA ASN A 151 -0.97 -10.80 13.15
C ASN A 151 -1.22 -9.34 12.72
N PHE A 152 -1.77 -9.13 11.53
CA PHE A 152 -1.86 -7.80 10.95
C PHE A 152 -3.03 -6.97 11.49
N THR A 153 -4.22 -7.58 11.56
CA THR A 153 -5.38 -6.97 12.21
C THR A 153 -5.08 -6.68 13.68
N GLU A 154 -4.30 -7.54 14.34
CA GLU A 154 -3.85 -7.31 15.71
C GLU A 154 -2.92 -6.08 15.81
N ARG A 155 -1.96 -5.91 14.89
CA ARG A 155 -1.12 -4.69 14.83
C ARG A 155 -1.94 -3.43 14.59
N PHE A 156 -2.98 -3.52 13.76
CA PHE A 156 -3.92 -2.43 13.54
C PHE A 156 -4.71 -2.09 14.80
N GLU A 157 -5.36 -3.07 15.41
CA GLU A 157 -6.13 -2.89 16.65
C GLU A 157 -5.23 -2.38 17.78
N LYS A 158 -3.97 -2.82 17.82
CA LYS A 158 -2.95 -2.30 18.75
C LYS A 158 -2.58 -0.85 18.46
N ARG A 159 -2.54 -0.40 17.20
CA ARG A 159 -2.32 1.03 16.86
C ARG A 159 -3.57 1.86 17.15
N LYS A 160 -4.76 1.34 16.84
CA LYS A 160 -6.05 1.97 17.17
C LYS A 160 -6.23 2.14 18.69
N HIS A 161 -5.86 1.14 19.49
CA HIS A 161 -5.86 1.23 20.95
C HIS A 161 -4.89 2.31 21.44
N ARG A 162 -3.68 2.41 20.88
CA ARG A 162 -2.72 3.47 21.22
C ARG A 162 -3.24 4.87 20.90
N LEU A 163 -3.88 5.04 19.74
CA LEU A 163 -4.48 6.32 19.32
C LEU A 163 -5.70 6.69 20.17
N SER A 164 -6.49 5.71 20.63
CA SER A 164 -7.61 5.93 21.55
C SER A 164 -7.16 6.26 22.97
N SER A 165 -5.95 5.88 23.38
CA SER A 165 -5.39 6.16 24.71
C SER A 165 -4.73 7.53 24.85
N GLY A 166 -4.54 8.28 23.76
CA GLY A 166 -3.96 9.63 23.81
C GLY A 166 -2.45 9.68 24.11
N GLU A 167 -1.71 8.57 23.96
CA GLU A 167 -0.24 8.58 24.05
C GLU A 167 0.35 9.22 22.78
N LYS A 168 0.92 10.42 22.93
CA LYS A 168 1.78 11.02 21.89
C LYS A 168 3.11 10.30 21.91
N ASP A 169 3.30 9.38 20.97
CA ASP A 169 4.60 8.74 20.74
C ASP A 169 5.63 9.81 20.35
N ASN A 170 6.57 10.11 21.25
CA ASN A 170 7.69 11.00 20.96
C ASN A 170 8.74 10.23 20.15
N PHE A 171 8.49 10.05 18.84
CA PHE A 171 9.34 9.26 17.94
C PHE A 171 10.69 9.95 17.60
N SER A 172 11.06 11.03 18.30
CA SER A 172 12.38 11.66 18.20
C SER A 172 13.51 10.92 18.94
N ASN A 173 13.22 9.83 19.68
CA ASN A 173 14.21 9.12 20.50
C ASN A 173 14.54 7.69 20.04
N ARG A 174 14.31 7.34 18.77
CA ARG A 174 14.92 6.12 18.23
C ARG A 174 16.37 6.43 17.86
N SER A 175 17.25 6.37 18.84
CA SER A 175 18.70 6.48 18.67
C SER A 175 19.16 5.53 17.56
N VAL A 176 19.61 6.10 16.45
CA VAL A 176 20.41 5.40 15.44
C VAL A 176 21.67 4.90 16.15
N PRO A 177 22.05 3.61 16.08
CA PRO A 177 23.38 3.19 16.48
C PRO A 177 24.36 3.98 15.62
N LYS A 178 25.18 4.84 16.24
CA LYS A 178 26.19 5.62 15.53
C LYS A 178 27.11 4.64 14.79
N GLU A 179 27.05 4.67 13.46
CA GLU A 179 28.01 4.00 12.61
C GLU A 179 29.40 4.58 12.91
N THR A 180 30.29 3.73 13.44
CA THR A 180 31.67 4.08 13.75
C THR A 180 32.34 4.61 12.49
N THR A 181 32.76 5.86 12.53
CA THR A 181 33.43 6.53 11.42
C THR A 181 34.76 5.81 11.13
N LEU A 182 34.99 5.45 9.86
CA LEU A 182 36.24 4.92 9.29
C LEU A 182 37.39 5.95 9.36
N ARG A 183 37.77 6.38 10.57
CA ARG A 183 38.93 7.23 10.85
C ARG A 183 39.82 6.74 12.01
N GLU A 184 39.55 5.57 12.58
CA GLU A 184 40.33 5.00 13.70
C GLU A 184 40.99 3.63 13.42
N LEU A 185 41.23 3.27 12.15
CA LEU A 185 41.99 2.05 11.78
C LEU A 185 43.34 2.36 11.12
N HIS A 186 44.01 3.46 11.49
CA HIS A 186 45.36 3.77 10.99
C HIS A 186 46.36 4.25 12.04
N GLN A 187 46.17 3.92 13.32
CA GLN A 187 47.11 4.35 14.37
C GLN A 187 47.59 3.25 15.32
N GLU A 188 47.56 1.99 14.91
CA GLU A 188 48.35 0.92 15.53
C GLU A 188 49.12 0.14 14.45
N ASN A 189 50.18 0.76 13.93
CA ASN A 189 51.30 0.07 13.27
C ASN A 189 52.52 1.00 13.26
N HIS A 190 53.01 1.35 14.45
CA HIS A 190 54.41 1.71 14.70
C HIS A 190 54.62 1.80 16.20
N VAL A 191 55.22 0.78 16.82
CA VAL A 191 56.64 0.64 17.17
C VAL A 191 56.87 -0.80 17.60
#